data_AF-A0A529ZII5-F1
#
_entry.id   AF-A0A529ZII5-F1
#
_cell.length_a   1.000
_cell.length_b   1.000
_cell.length_c   1.000
_cell.angle_alpha   90.00
_cell.angle_beta   90.00
_cell.angle_gamma   90.00
#
_symmetry.space_group_name_H-M   'P 1'
#
loop_
_entity.id
_entity.type
_entity.pdbx_description
1 polymer ?
#
loop_
_entity_poly.entity_id
_entity_poly.type
_entity_poly.pdbx_seq_one_letter_code
_entity_poly.pdbx_strand_id
1 'polypeptide(L)' 'GVFVSKGKDGVRAAVTGAGEDGVFRSKEVEAALAKSFDAAALDGLKVPAKGLMSDLHASAEYRANLIAVMAKRAVAAANA' A
#
# COMPACT_ATOMS: atom_id res chain seq x y z
N GLY A 1 -2.85 7.33 -3.04
CA GLY A 1 -2.55 6.25 -4.00
C GLY A 1 -1.41 5.40 -3.48
N VAL A 2 -0.99 4.39 -4.24
CA VAL A 2 0.19 3.58 -3.92
C VAL A 2 1.08 3.51 -5.16
N PHE A 3 2.37 3.77 -4.99
CA PHE A 3 3.38 3.52 -6.01
C PHE A 3 4.26 2.36 -5.55
N VAL A 4 4.55 1.41 -6.44
CA VAL A 4 5.38 0.24 -6.15
C VAL A 4 6.56 0.18 -7.11
N SER A 5 7.69 -0.31 -6.63
CA SER A 5 8.85 -0.58 -7.47
C SER A 5 9.58 -1.84 -7.01
N LYS A 6 10.21 -2.55 -7.96
CA LYS A 6 11.10 -3.68 -7.69
C LYS A 6 12.45 -3.40 -8.33
N GLY A 7 13.50 -3.40 -7.53
CA GLY A 7 14.87 -3.16 -7.99
C GLY A 7 15.90 -4.02 -7.26
N LYS A 8 17.18 -3.70 -7.44
CA LYS A 8 18.29 -4.42 -6.79
C LYS A 8 18.21 -4.40 -5.26
N ASP A 9 17.68 -3.31 -4.69
CA ASP A 9 17.52 -3.12 -3.24
C ASP A 9 16.19 -3.67 -2.69
N GLY A 10 15.48 -4.46 -3.50
CA GLY A 10 14.21 -5.09 -3.15
C GLY A 10 12.99 -4.28 -3.58
N VAL A 11 11.86 -4.58 -2.94
CA VAL A 11 10.56 -3.95 -3.23
C VAL A 11 10.35 -2.72 -2.36
N ARG A 12 9.75 -1.67 -2.93
CA ARG A 12 9.31 -0.46 -2.22
C ARG A 12 7.85 -0.17 -2.53
N ALA A 13 7.12 0.32 -1.53
CA ALA A 13 5.72 0.72 -1.67
C ALA A 13 5.46 2.04 -0.94
N ALA A 14 5.28 3.12 -1.70
CA ALA A 14 4.99 4.45 -1.18
C ALA A 14 3.49 4.72 -1.19
N VAL A 15 2.94 5.15 -0.05
CA VAL A 15 1.52 5.45 0.15
C VAL A 15 1.34 6.96 0.23
N THR A 16 0.42 7.50 -0.58
CA THR A 16 0.10 8.92 -0.64
C THR A 16 -1.35 9.20 -0.25
N GLY A 17 -1.61 10.28 0.48
CA GLY A 17 -2.97 10.74 0.82
C GLY A 17 -3.70 9.89 1.88
N ALA A 18 -2.97 9.10 2.65
CA ALA A 18 -3.54 8.27 3.72
C ALA A 18 -2.91 8.53 5.11
N GLY A 19 -1.62 8.83 5.19
CA GLY A 19 -0.92 9.04 6.46
C GLY A 19 -1.21 10.41 7.06
N GLU A 20 -1.27 10.48 8.39
CA GLU A 20 -1.43 11.75 9.14
C GLU A 20 -0.20 12.64 8.98
N ASP A 21 1.00 12.05 8.97
CA ASP A 21 2.27 12.75 8.78
C ASP A 21 2.73 12.77 7.31
N GLY A 22 1.78 12.66 6.37
CA GLY A 22 2.04 12.73 4.93
C GLY A 22 2.38 11.38 4.28
N VAL A 23 3.34 11.39 3.34
CA VAL A 23 3.72 10.22 2.53
C VAL A 23 4.58 9.27 3.36
N PHE A 24 4.30 7.97 3.28
CA PHE A 24 5.05 6.96 4.01
C PHE A 24 5.27 5.69 3.20
N ARG A 25 6.18 4.84 3.66
CA ARG A 25 6.39 3.49 3.12
C ARG A 25 5.55 2.47 3.87
N SER A 26 4.74 1.68 3.18
CA SER A 26 4.04 0.55 3.81
C SER A 26 4.94 -0.68 3.82
N LYS A 27 5.41 -1.04 5.01
CA LYS A 27 6.23 -2.24 5.23
C LYS A 27 5.45 -3.52 4.97
N GLU A 28 4.15 -3.50 5.22
CA GLU A 28 3.23 -4.62 5.01
C GLU A 28 3.09 -4.96 3.53
N VAL A 29 2.86 -3.93 2.69
CA VAL A 29 2.81 -4.08 1.23
C VAL A 29 4.18 -4.51 0.70
N GLU A 30 5.28 -3.91 1.16
CA GLU A 30 6.63 -4.30 0.76
C GLU A 30 6.93 -5.77 1.08
N ALA A 31 6.59 -6.23 2.28
CA ALA A 31 6.84 -7.61 2.70
C ALA A 31 6.01 -8.62 1.91
N ALA A 32 4.76 -8.28 1.57
CA ALA A 32 3.92 -9.11 0.71
C ALA A 32 4.48 -9.21 -0.71
N LEU A 33 4.78 -8.06 -1.34
CA LEU A 33 5.28 -8.00 -2.71
C LEU A 33 6.72 -8.51 -2.88
N ALA A 34 7.49 -8.56 -1.80
CA ALA A 34 8.81 -9.19 -1.80
C ALA A 34 8.74 -10.71 -2.01
N LYS A 35 7.64 -11.37 -1.61
CA LYS A 35 7.42 -12.81 -1.83
C LYS A 35 7.04 -13.11 -3.27
N SER A 36 6.11 -12.33 -3.81
CA SER A 36 5.77 -12.32 -5.22
C SER A 36 5.35 -10.92 -5.62
N PHE A 37 5.91 -10.41 -6.72
CA PHE A 37 5.62 -9.06 -7.18
C PHE A 37 4.41 -9.08 -8.11
N ASP A 38 3.24 -9.43 -7.57
CA ASP A 38 1.96 -9.49 -8.28
C ASP A 38 0.80 -9.11 -7.35
N ALA A 39 -0.40 -8.97 -7.93
CA ALA A 39 -1.58 -8.55 -7.18
C ALA A 39 -2.10 -9.62 -6.20
N ALA A 40 -1.89 -10.91 -6.48
CA ALA A 40 -2.35 -12.01 -5.65
C ALA A 40 -1.57 -12.08 -4.32
N ALA A 41 -0.31 -11.64 -4.31
CA ALA A 41 0.48 -11.51 -3.08
C ALA A 41 -0.15 -10.59 -2.02
N LEU A 42 -1.07 -9.70 -2.43
CA LEU A 42 -1.76 -8.74 -1.57
C LEU A 42 -3.15 -9.22 -1.13
N ASP A 43 -3.57 -10.42 -1.50
CA ASP A 43 -4.86 -10.98 -1.08
C ASP A 43 -4.89 -11.21 0.43
N GLY A 44 -5.95 -10.70 1.08
CA GLY A 44 -6.08 -10.74 2.54
C GLY A 44 -5.11 -9.84 3.31
N LEU A 45 -4.28 -9.02 2.64
CA LEU A 45 -3.36 -8.10 3.33
C LEU A 45 -4.15 -7.13 4.21
N LYS A 46 -3.76 -7.03 5.48
CA LYS A 46 -4.27 -6.04 6.43
C LYS A 46 -3.21 -4.97 6.68
N VAL A 47 -3.56 -3.73 6.35
CA VAL A 47 -2.76 -2.55 6.71
C VAL A 47 -3.27 -2.00 8.04
N PRO A 48 -2.40 -1.69 9.02
CA PRO A 48 -2.83 -1.07 10.26
C PRO A 48 -3.44 0.32 10.00
N ALA A 49 -4.54 0.63 10.68
CA ALA A 49 -5.14 1.97 10.64
C ALA A 49 -4.33 3.03 11.44
N LYS A 50 -3.38 2.58 12.27
CA LYS A 50 -2.56 3.46 13.12
C LYS A 50 -1.72 4.40 12.26
N GLY A 51 -1.80 5.71 12.54
CA GLY A 51 -1.07 6.76 11.82
C GLY A 51 -1.71 7.15 10.47
N LEU A 52 -2.96 6.73 10.23
CA LEU A 52 -3.74 7.15 9.06
C LEU A 52 -4.80 8.18 9.45
N MET A 53 -5.04 9.13 8.55
CA MET A 53 -5.99 10.21 8.77
C MET A 53 -7.42 9.70 8.92
N SER A 54 -8.15 10.30 9.84
CA SER A 54 -9.60 10.17 9.94
C SER A 54 -10.23 11.57 9.87
N ASP A 55 -11.11 11.80 8.90
CA ASP A 55 -11.78 13.08 8.71
C ASP A 55 -13.20 12.87 8.13
N LEU A 56 -13.90 13.97 7.81
CA LEU A 56 -15.26 13.96 7.27
C LEU A 56 -15.43 13.07 6.01
N HIS A 57 -14.36 12.88 5.22
CA HIS A 57 -14.41 12.12 3.96
C HIS A 57 -14.19 10.62 4.16
N ALA A 58 -13.43 10.21 5.19
CA ALA A 58 -13.03 8.82 5.36
C ALA A 58 -12.46 8.55 6.74
N SER A 59 -12.76 7.36 7.27
CA SER A 59 -12.11 6.83 8.48
C SER A 59 -10.71 6.28 8.18
N ALA A 60 -9.89 6.16 9.22
CA ALA A 60 -8.57 5.53 9.16
C ALA A 60 -8.65 4.07 8.66
N GLU A 61 -9.66 3.30 9.06
CA GLU A 61 -9.89 1.92 8.63
C GLU A 61 -10.22 1.84 7.13
N TYR A 62 -11.02 2.79 6.65
CA TYR A 62 -11.34 2.87 5.22
C TYR A 62 -10.10 3.20 4.40
N ARG A 63 -9.27 4.15 4.86
CA ARG A 63 -7.98 4.46 4.22
C ARG A 63 -7.03 3.26 4.26
N ALA A 64 -6.98 2.51 5.37
CA ALA A 64 -6.19 1.29 5.47
C ALA A 64 -6.60 0.24 4.42
N ASN A 65 -7.90 0.02 4.23
CA ASN A 65 -8.41 -0.85 3.18
C ASN A 65 -8.03 -0.33 1.78
N LEU A 66 -8.21 0.97 1.53
CA LEU A 66 -7.86 1.57 0.25
C LEU A 66 -6.37 1.41 -0.10
N ILE A 67 -5.45 1.42 0.88
CA ILE A 67 -4.04 1.16 0.62
C ILE A 67 -3.85 -0.21 -0.05
N ALA A 68 -4.49 -1.27 0.48
CA ALA A 68 -4.40 -2.61 -0.10
C ALA A 68 -4.98 -2.66 -1.52
N VAL A 69 -6.15 -2.04 -1.75
CA VAL A 69 -6.78 -1.96 -3.07
C VAL A 69 -5.90 -1.22 -4.08
N MET A 70 -5.34 -0.08 -3.68
CA MET A 70 -4.49 0.73 -4.56
C MET A 70 -3.14 0.06 -4.82
N ALA A 71 -2.57 -0.67 -3.85
CA ALA A 71 -1.36 -1.46 -4.04
C ALA A 71 -1.56 -2.57 -5.09
N LYS A 72 -2.72 -3.25 -5.07
CA LYS A 72 -3.07 -4.26 -6.10
C LYS A 72 -3.12 -3.66 -7.50
N ARG A 73 -3.74 -2.49 -7.64
CA ARG A 73 -3.80 -1.77 -8.92
C ARG A 73 -2.40 -1.34 -9.38
N ALA A 74 -1.58 -0.85 -8.45
CA ALA A 74 -0.23 -0.38 -8.73
C ALA A 74 0.68 -1.51 -9.23
N VAL A 75 0.69 -2.67 -8.57
CA VAL A 75 1.52 -3.80 -9.00
C VAL A 75 0.99 -4.43 -10.30
N ALA A 76 -0.32 -4.46 -10.51
CA ALA A 76 -0.89 -4.89 -11.79
C ALA A 76 -0.44 -3.99 -12.94
N ALA A 77 -0.45 -2.66 -12.74
CA ALA A 77 0.04 -1.70 -13.72
C ALA A 77 1.56 -1.77 -13.93
N ALA A 78 2.34 -2.06 -12.88
CA ALA A 78 3.80 -2.19 -12.97
C ALA A 78 4.26 -3.45 -13.72
N ASN A 79 3.37 -4.44 -13.87
CA ASN A 79 3.62 -5.70 -14.59
C ASN A 79 2.99 -5.72 -16.00
N ALA A 80 2.29 -4.66 -16.41
CA ALA A 80 1.72 -4.52 -17.73
C ALA A 80 2.81 -4.11 -18.75
#